data_AF-A0AAQ3SGS6-F1
#
_entry.id   AF-A0AAQ3SGS6-F1
#
_cell.length_a   1.000
_cell.length_b   1.000
_cell.length_c   1.000
_cell.angle_alpha   90.00
_cell.angle_beta   90.00
_cell.angle_gamma   90.00
#
_symmetry.space_group_name_H-M   'P 1'
#
loop_
_entity.id
_entity.type
_entity.pdbx_description
1 polymer ?
#
loop_
_entity_poly.entity_id
_entity_poly.type
_entity_poly.pdbx_seq_one_letter_code
_entity_poly.pdbx_strand_id
1 'polypeptide(L)'
;MFIVDINDPSSDSFPFDSNRDTLSVEIKHAFAGEGISNGYGFRYPGSKPGSLFVFENGVLAFVWKDTRVVLTLQRLDLQQLLKKGERVPSLPPISNFSYLTKSYSNVFTGFPSSSTSSPSPR
;
A
#
# COMPACT_ATOMS: atom_id res chain seq x y z
N MET A 1 0.37 0.94 6.12
CA MET A 1 -0.96 0.41 6.49
C MET A 1 -1.91 0.73 5.36
N PHE A 2 -2.87 -0.15 5.07
CA PHE A 2 -3.89 0.08 4.06
C PHE A 2 -5.24 -0.48 4.55
N ILE A 3 -6.31 0.01 3.95
CA ILE A 3 -7.68 -0.47 4.16
C ILE A 3 -8.26 -0.78 2.79
N VAL A 4 -8.98 -1.89 2.69
CA VAL A 4 -9.57 -2.40 1.44
C VAL A 4 -11.00 -2.81 1.74
N ASP A 5 -11.92 -2.49 0.83
CA ASP A 5 -13.28 -3.01 0.87
C ASP A 5 -13.36 -4.29 0.03
N ILE A 6 -13.62 -5.41 0.68
CA ILE A 6 -13.73 -6.71 0.01
C ILE A 6 -15.04 -6.86 -0.78
N ASN A 7 -15.98 -5.94 -0.62
CA ASN A 7 -17.21 -5.91 -1.39
C ASN A 7 -17.08 -5.05 -2.65
N ASP A 8 -15.98 -4.31 -2.79
CA ASP A 8 -15.70 -3.44 -3.94
C ASP A 8 -14.59 -4.04 -4.82
N PRO A 9 -14.95 -4.89 -5.82
CA PRO A 9 -13.98 -5.49 -6.71
C PRO A 9 -13.30 -4.43 -7.57
N SER A 10 -11.99 -4.54 -7.73
CA SER A 10 -11.22 -3.67 -8.60
C SER A 10 -11.04 -4.29 -10.00
N SER A 11 -11.14 -3.45 -11.03
CA SER A 11 -10.79 -3.78 -12.42
C SER A 11 -9.31 -3.52 -12.75
N ASP A 12 -8.49 -3.15 -11.75
CA ASP A 12 -7.08 -2.87 -11.97
C ASP A 12 -6.30 -4.15 -12.32
N SER A 13 -5.28 -4.01 -13.18
CA SER A 13 -4.34 -5.08 -13.49
C SER A 13 -3.12 -5.05 -12.56
N PHE A 14 -2.61 -6.22 -12.21
CA PHE A 14 -1.36 -6.30 -11.47
C PHE A 14 -0.19 -5.86 -12.38
N PRO A 15 0.76 -5.06 -11.88
CA PRO A 15 1.85 -4.51 -12.68
C PRO A 15 2.94 -5.57 -12.94
N PHE A 16 2.66 -6.57 -13.78
CA PHE A 16 3.69 -7.49 -14.28
C PHE A 16 4.59 -6.79 -15.28
N ASP A 17 5.90 -7.04 -15.17
CA ASP A 17 6.85 -6.60 -16.18
C ASP A 17 6.70 -7.51 -17.40
N SER A 18 6.30 -6.95 -18.54
CA SER A 18 5.81 -7.70 -19.72
C SER A 18 6.89 -8.48 -20.47
N ASN A 19 8.11 -8.57 -19.93
CA ASN A 19 9.32 -8.89 -20.67
C ASN A 19 10.07 -10.13 -20.19
N ARG A 20 9.46 -10.96 -19.34
CA ARG A 20 10.01 -12.26 -19.00
C ARG A 20 8.90 -13.29 -19.02
N ASP A 21 9.24 -14.50 -19.44
CA ASP A 21 8.44 -15.73 -19.38
C ASP A 21 8.09 -16.10 -17.93
N THR A 22 7.43 -15.20 -17.21
CA THR A 22 7.12 -15.33 -15.81
C THR A 22 5.82 -16.10 -15.69
N LEU A 23 5.94 -17.32 -15.16
CA LEU A 23 4.95 -18.04 -14.38
C LEU A 23 3.66 -17.22 -14.21
N SER A 24 2.62 -17.59 -14.95
CA SER A 24 1.27 -17.04 -14.80
C SER A 24 0.91 -17.05 -13.31
N VAL A 25 1.04 -15.91 -12.64
CA VAL A 25 0.59 -15.80 -11.25
C VAL A 25 -0.87 -15.42 -11.35
N GLU A 26 -1.74 -16.42 -11.29
CA GLU A 26 -3.18 -16.23 -11.43
C GLU A 26 -3.72 -15.38 -10.27
N ILE A 27 -4.33 -14.26 -10.63
CA ILE A 27 -5.02 -13.36 -9.71
C ILE A 27 -6.43 -13.88 -9.56
N LYS A 28 -6.78 -14.23 -8.32
CA LYS A 28 -8.11 -14.70 -7.96
C LYS A 28 -9.09 -13.54 -7.81
N HIS A 29 -8.68 -12.51 -7.05
CA HIS A 29 -9.50 -11.33 -6.78
C HIS A 29 -8.64 -10.08 -6.73
N ALA A 30 -9.25 -8.94 -7.08
CA ALA A 30 -8.70 -7.62 -6.87
C ALA A 30 -9.74 -6.76 -6.17
N PHE A 31 -9.31 -5.90 -5.24
CA PHE A 31 -10.19 -5.05 -4.44
C PHE A 31 -9.62 -3.64 -4.35
N ALA A 32 -10.50 -2.64 -4.42
CA ALA A 32 -10.11 -1.26 -4.27
C ALA A 32 -9.80 -0.92 -2.81
N GLY A 33 -8.84 -0.03 -2.60
CA GLY A 33 -8.48 0.40 -1.25
C GLY A 33 -7.63 1.65 -1.20
N GLU A 34 -7.20 1.95 0.00
CA GLU A 34 -6.49 3.17 0.36
C GLU A 34 -5.33 2.84 1.28
N GLY A 35 -4.13 3.31 0.92
CA GLY A 35 -2.90 3.07 1.66
C GLY A 35 -2.29 4.36 2.17
N ILE A 36 -1.76 4.33 3.40
CA ILE A 36 -0.98 5.45 3.95
C ILE A 36 0.22 5.72 3.03
N SER A 37 0.35 6.95 2.59
CA SER A 37 1.42 7.43 1.70
C SER A 37 2.39 8.38 2.41
N ASN A 38 1.88 9.17 3.36
CA ASN A 38 2.61 10.26 4.01
C ASN A 38 2.37 10.23 5.53
N GLY A 39 3.22 10.93 6.29
CA GLY A 39 3.02 11.17 7.73
C GLY A 39 4.07 10.46 8.59
N TYR A 40 5.11 11.20 9.00
CA TYR A 40 6.14 10.70 9.89
C TYR A 40 5.57 10.43 11.30
N GLY A 41 5.87 9.24 11.86
CA GLY A 41 5.34 8.83 13.16
C GLY A 41 3.81 8.81 13.22
N PHE A 42 3.13 8.57 12.09
CA PHE A 42 1.66 8.58 11.95
C PHE A 42 0.99 9.93 12.25
N ARG A 43 1.74 11.04 12.20
CA ARG A 43 1.15 12.38 12.27
C ARG A 43 0.69 12.83 10.90
N TYR A 44 -0.54 13.32 10.81
CA TYR A 44 -1.19 13.79 9.57
C TYR A 44 -1.05 12.77 8.43
N PRO A 45 -1.51 11.51 8.63
CA PRO A 45 -1.33 10.49 7.62
C PRO A 45 -2.11 10.85 6.36
N GLY A 46 -1.41 10.96 5.25
CA GLY A 46 -2.04 11.08 3.94
C GLY A 46 -2.41 9.70 3.43
N SER A 47 -3.60 9.55 2.85
CA SER A 47 -4.05 8.34 2.16
C SER A 47 -3.92 8.51 0.65
N LYS A 48 -3.58 7.42 -0.04
CA LYS A 48 -3.54 7.36 -1.51
C LYS A 48 -4.24 6.09 -1.99
N PRO A 49 -4.91 6.16 -3.15
CA PRO A 49 -5.61 5.00 -3.69
C PRO A 49 -4.62 3.89 -4.05
N GLY A 50 -5.06 2.66 -3.84
CA GLY A 50 -4.34 1.45 -4.16
C GLY A 50 -5.30 0.29 -4.39
N SER A 51 -4.74 -0.86 -4.71
CA SER A 51 -5.51 -2.06 -5.01
C SER A 51 -4.86 -3.27 -4.38
N LEU A 52 -5.66 -4.10 -3.72
CA LEU A 52 -5.24 -5.37 -3.15
C LEU A 52 -5.52 -6.47 -4.15
N PHE A 53 -4.49 -7.26 -4.44
CA PHE A 53 -4.56 -8.44 -5.28
C PHE A 53 -4.42 -9.69 -4.41
N VAL A 54 -5.29 -10.66 -4.64
CA VAL A 54 -5.26 -11.99 -4.02
C VAL A 54 -4.85 -12.99 -5.10
N PHE A 55 -3.73 -13.66 -4.90
CA PHE A 55 -3.27 -14.71 -5.79
C PHE A 55 -3.88 -16.07 -5.42
N GLU A 56 -3.98 -16.99 -6.38
CA GLU A 56 -4.54 -18.34 -6.14
C GLU A 56 -3.79 -19.12 -5.05
N ASN A 57 -2.49 -18.89 -4.90
CA ASN A 57 -1.67 -19.49 -3.85
C ASN A 57 -1.86 -18.85 -2.45
N GLY A 58 -2.76 -17.88 -2.31
CA GLY A 58 -3.06 -17.20 -1.05
C GLY A 58 -2.10 -16.07 -0.69
N VAL A 59 -1.12 -15.74 -1.55
CA VAL A 59 -0.31 -14.53 -1.43
C VAL A 59 -1.20 -13.32 -1.68
N LEU A 60 -0.90 -12.22 -0.98
CA LEU A 60 -1.56 -10.94 -1.13
C LEU A 60 -0.55 -9.90 -1.61
N ALA A 61 -0.98 -8.95 -2.44
CA ALA A 61 -0.15 -7.79 -2.78
C ALA A 61 -0.99 -6.52 -2.84
N PHE A 62 -0.59 -5.50 -2.11
CA PHE A 62 -1.18 -4.17 -2.21
C PHE A 62 -0.30 -3.26 -3.07
N VAL A 63 -0.89 -2.62 -4.08
CA VAL A 63 -0.18 -1.75 -5.02
C VAL A 63 -0.73 -0.33 -4.89
N TRP A 64 0.13 0.64 -4.58
CA TRP A 64 -0.24 2.05 -4.64
C TRP A 64 -0.34 2.50 -6.10
N LYS A 65 -1.45 3.14 -6.49
CA LYS A 65 -1.69 3.54 -7.89
C LYS A 65 -0.67 4.56 -8.38
N ASP A 66 -0.40 5.58 -7.56
CA ASP A 66 0.47 6.70 -7.92
C ASP A 66 1.95 6.30 -8.04
N THR A 67 2.45 5.52 -7.07
CA THR A 67 3.88 5.21 -6.96
C THR A 67 4.27 3.86 -7.56
N ARG A 68 3.28 3.00 -7.84
CA ARG A 68 3.47 1.60 -8.24
C ARG A 68 4.27 0.77 -7.24
N VAL A 69 4.47 1.26 -6.01
CA VAL A 69 5.09 0.49 -4.93
C VAL A 69 4.21 -0.70 -4.60
N VAL A 70 4.83 -1.87 -4.46
CA VAL A 70 4.16 -3.14 -4.15
C VAL A 70 4.53 -3.58 -2.74
N LEU A 71 3.51 -3.81 -1.91
CA LEU A 71 3.64 -4.47 -0.62
C LEU A 71 3.08 -5.89 -0.71
N THR A 72 3.95 -6.89 -0.67
CA THR A 72 3.56 -8.31 -0.65
C THR A 72 3.33 -8.79 0.77
N LEU A 73 2.27 -9.57 0.99
CA LEU A 73 1.95 -10.16 2.28
C LEU A 73 1.64 -11.66 2.12
N GLN A 74 2.01 -12.44 3.13
CA GLN A 74 1.65 -13.85 3.24
C GLN A 74 0.77 -14.04 4.46
N ARG A 75 -0.41 -14.64 4.27
CA ARG A 75 -1.28 -14.98 5.39
C ARG A 75 -0.70 -16.14 6.18
N LEU A 76 -0.58 -15.96 7.48
CA LEU A 76 -0.16 -17.02 8.39
C LEU A 76 -1.37 -17.58 9.13
N ASP A 77 -1.49 -18.91 9.14
CA ASP A 77 -2.44 -19.60 10.00
C ASP A 77 -1.77 -19.82 11.37
N LEU A 78 -2.04 -18.88 12.29
CA LEU A 78 -1.48 -18.94 13.64
C LEU A 78 -1.88 -20.22 14.37
N GLN A 79 -3.09 -20.72 14.16
CA GLN A 79 -3.55 -21.93 14.83
C GLN A 79 -2.75 -23.15 14.35
N GLN A 80 -2.51 -23.27 13.05
CA GLN A 80 -1.68 -24.35 12.51
C GLN A 80 -0.23 -24.25 12.95
N LEU A 81 0.35 -23.05 12.93
CA LEU A 81 1.73 -22.83 13.40
C LEU A 81 1.90 -23.27 14.86
N LEU A 82 0.96 -22.87 15.72
CA LEU A 82 0.99 -23.24 17.14
C LEU A 82 0.80 -24.75 17.34
N LYS A 83 -0.12 -25.39 16.61
CA LYS A 83 -0.33 -26.84 16.68
C LYS A 83 0.91 -27.65 16.29
N LYS A 84 1.69 -27.16 15.33
CA LYS A 84 2.89 -27.83 14.82
C LYS A 84 4.17 -27.43 15.58
N GLY A 85 4.09 -26.45 16.48
CA GLY A 85 5.28 -25.87 17.12
C GLY A 85 6.22 -25.17 16.14
N GLU A 86 5.72 -24.79 14.96
CA GLU A 86 6.49 -24.18 13.89
C GLU A 86 6.72 -22.69 14.18
N ARG A 87 7.93 -22.22 13.89
CA ARG A 87 8.28 -20.79 13.94
C ARG A 87 8.35 -20.25 12.52
N VAL A 88 7.87 -19.03 12.35
CA VAL A 88 8.06 -18.31 11.10
C VAL A 88 9.56 -18.00 10.96
N PRO A 89 10.22 -18.44 9.88
CA PRO A 89 11.62 -18.12 9.66
C PRO A 89 11.77 -16.60 9.58
N SER A 90 12.83 -16.07 10.19
CA SER A 90 13.17 -14.66 10.03
C SER A 90 13.39 -14.39 8.54
N LEU A 91 12.77 -13.32 8.03
CA LEU A 91 13.12 -12.83 6.70
C LEU A 91 14.64 -12.61 6.65
N PRO A 92 15.31 -12.94 5.53
CA PRO A 92 16.72 -12.66 5.40
C PRO A 92 16.97 -11.18 5.65
N PRO A 93 18.14 -10.80 6.20
CA PRO A 93 18.50 -9.40 6.36
C PRO A 93 18.39 -8.72 5.00
N ILE A 94 17.34 -7.92 4.83
CA ILE A 94 17.23 -7.01 3.70
C ILE A 94 18.01 -5.76 4.08
N SER A 95 18.67 -5.16 3.09
CA SER A 95 19.11 -3.76 3.20
C SER A 95 17.85 -2.93 3.39
N ASN A 96 17.39 -2.81 4.63
CA ASN A 96 16.33 -1.89 4.99
C ASN A 96 16.87 -0.52 4.56
N PHE A 97 16.35 0.01 3.46
CA PHE A 97 16.47 1.43 3.18
C PHE A 97 15.69 2.11 4.31
N SER A 98 16.37 2.37 5.42
CA SER A 98 15.95 3.39 6.36
C SER A 98 15.95 4.67 5.55
N TYR A 99 14.79 5.03 5.01
CA TYR A 99 14.53 6.35 4.46
C TYR A 99 14.76 7.34 5.61
N LEU A 100 15.99 7.85 5.71
CA LEU A 100 16.33 9.03 6.50
C LEU A 100 15.74 10.23 5.77
N THR A 101 14.41 10.29 5.71
CA THR A 101 13.69 11.45 5.18
C THR A 101 13.73 12.51 6.26
N LYS A 102 14.74 13.38 6.21
CA LYS A 102 14.80 14.58 7.03
C LYS A 102 13.92 15.64 6.38
N SER A 103 12.63 15.69 6.74
CA SER A 103 11.74 16.77 6.33
C SER A 103 11.82 17.92 7.33
N TYR A 104 12.25 19.10 6.89
CA TYR A 104 12.11 20.33 7.66
C TYR A 104 10.71 20.91 7.39
N SER A 105 9.76 20.67 8.30
CA SER A 105 8.46 21.36 8.27
C SER A 105 8.56 22.64 9.08
N ASN A 106 8.36 23.79 8.45
CA ASN A 106 8.18 25.05 9.17
C ASN A 106 6.68 25.17 9.55
N VAL A 107 6.39 25.42 10.83
CA VAL A 107 5.00 25.59 11.32
C VAL A 107 4.32 26.81 10.70
N PHE A 108 5.09 27.74 10.13
CA PHE A 108 4.58 28.95 9.48
C PHE A 108 4.33 28.80 7.98
N THR A 109 4.74 27.68 7.35
CA THR A 109 4.42 27.40 5.95
C THR A 109 3.10 26.63 5.88
N GLY A 110 1.99 27.30 6.22
CA GLY A 110 0.66 26.80 5.89
C GLY A 110 0.51 26.69 4.37
N PHE A 111 -0.06 25.59 3.89
CA PHE A 111 -0.45 25.46 2.48
C PHE A 111 -1.34 26.65 2.11
N PRO A 112 -1.13 27.35 0.98
CA PRO A 112 -2.11 28.30 0.51
C PRO A 112 -3.37 27.49 0.18
N SER A 113 -4.34 27.50 1.08
CA SER A 113 -5.72 27.24 0.71
C SER A 113 -6.03 28.21 -0.41
N SER A 114 -6.31 27.70 -1.61
CA SER A 114 -6.90 28.50 -2.68
C SER A 114 -8.23 29.04 -2.17
N SER A 115 -8.20 30.19 -1.51
CA SER A 115 -9.40 30.95 -1.20
C SER A 115 -9.88 31.53 -2.53
N THR A 116 -10.85 30.87 -3.14
CA THR A 116 -11.63 31.42 -4.24
C THR A 116 -12.43 32.59 -3.68
N SER A 117 -11.82 33.78 -3.61
CA SER A 117 -12.54 35.01 -3.30
C SER A 117 -13.23 35.50 -4.57
N SER A 118 -14.53 35.24 -4.69
CA SER A 118 -15.37 35.91 -5.68
C SER A 118 -15.48 37.40 -5.34
N PRO A 119 -15.26 38.33 -6.28
CA PRO A 119 -15.48 39.75 -6.01
C PRO A 119 -17.00 40.03 -5.97
N SER A 120 -17.45 40.77 -4.95
CA SER A 120 -18.83 41.26 -4.88
C SER A 120 -19.08 42.32 -5.96
N PRO A 121 -20.25 42.34 -6.64
CA PRO A 121 -20.56 43.37 -7.62
C PRO A 121 -20.85 44.70 -6.94
N ARG A 122 -20.44 45.79 -7.58
CA ARG A 122 -20.71 47.17 -7.17
C ARG A 122 -21.94 47.71 -7.88
#